data_AF-A0A520H893-F1
#
_entry.id   AF-A0A520H893-F1
#
_cell.length_a   1.000
_cell.length_b   1.000
_cell.length_c   1.000
_cell.angle_alpha   90.00
_cell.angle_beta   90.00
_cell.angle_gamma   90.00
#
_symmetry.space_group_name_H-M   'P 1'
#
loop_
_entity.id
_entity.type
_entity.pdbx_description
1 polymer ?
#
loop_
_entity_poly.entity_id
_entity_poly.type
_entity_poly.pdbx_seq_one_letter_code
_entity_poly.pdbx_strand_id
1 'polypeptide(L)'
;LALVNDPQRRPAPYRIAAEIRHARNADIARAVGGSELQMVLADDLISKIVVQSSRQSGLSAVYSELLDFDGCEIYALAQPLLLGMRFGDAMLSYETSTLIGLCDPSGRVRLNPPMDTPITADMRAIVIAEDDDTIKVTKPNPAHFRLSSIRAPQPAAAGPEQTLLLGWNRRGPMIARELAQYVQPGSLLTVAADTPGLEAELRALQIDGDRLHVELCSIDTAHRPSLESLDIPAYDRVIVLGYSDHMAAQSADTRTLVTLLHLRRIAEAAGRHIGVVSEMTDVRNRALSEVTRADDFVVSNKLVSLMLAQASENQHLAAIFDELLDEHGAEIYMRPIEDYVAIDAPVTFYTIAESARLRGEVAFGYSRPREGAADPRSMGGVVLNPPKSERLAYAGGDKVIV
;
A
#
# COMPACT_ATOMS: atom_id res chain seq x y z
N LEU A 1 16.07 -27.60 -4.77
CA LEU A 1 16.05 -28.89 -5.51
C LEU A 1 15.61 -30.05 -4.62
N ALA A 2 16.20 -30.25 -3.44
CA ALA A 2 15.97 -31.42 -2.58
C ALA A 2 14.71 -31.41 -1.68
N LEU A 3 13.82 -30.42 -1.76
CA LEU A 3 12.60 -30.40 -0.91
C LEU A 3 11.36 -30.82 -1.72
N VAL A 4 11.07 -30.12 -2.82
CA VAL A 4 9.86 -30.36 -3.63
C VAL A 4 10.00 -31.59 -4.54
N ASN A 5 11.23 -31.89 -5.00
CA ASN A 5 11.51 -32.99 -5.93
C ASN A 5 12.17 -34.21 -5.27
N ASP A 6 12.16 -34.30 -3.93
CA ASP A 6 12.74 -35.45 -3.22
C ASP A 6 11.88 -36.71 -3.40
N PRO A 7 12.45 -37.87 -3.83
CA PRO A 7 11.69 -39.11 -3.96
C PRO A 7 11.05 -39.62 -2.66
N GLN A 8 11.57 -39.23 -1.49
CA GLN A 8 11.08 -39.59 -0.16
C GLN A 8 10.22 -38.48 0.48
N ARG A 9 9.79 -37.47 -0.30
CA ARG A 9 8.96 -36.39 0.24
C ARG A 9 7.64 -36.91 0.82
N ARG A 10 7.10 -36.17 1.79
CA ARG A 10 5.74 -36.40 2.27
C ARG A 10 4.71 -36.15 1.14
N PRO A 11 3.52 -36.79 1.17
CA PRO A 11 2.51 -36.64 0.12
C PRO A 11 1.89 -35.24 0.06
N ALA A 12 1.77 -34.57 1.22
CA ALA A 12 1.21 -33.23 1.28
C ALA A 12 2.19 -32.18 0.72
N PRO A 13 1.69 -31.17 -0.02
CA PRO A 13 2.52 -30.08 -0.49
C PRO A 13 3.21 -29.35 0.67
N TYR A 14 4.40 -28.84 0.40
CA TYR A 14 5.08 -27.87 1.25
C TYR A 14 4.48 -26.48 1.00
N ARG A 15 4.51 -25.65 2.03
CA ARG A 15 4.25 -24.21 1.91
C ARG A 15 5.60 -23.54 2.02
N ILE A 16 6.16 -23.13 0.89
CA ILE A 16 7.49 -22.52 0.84
C ILE A 16 7.28 -21.04 0.54
N ALA A 17 7.66 -20.17 1.47
CA ALA A 17 7.79 -18.74 1.22
C ALA A 17 9.28 -18.40 1.07
N ALA A 18 9.65 -17.66 0.04
CA ALA A 18 11.04 -17.27 -0.19
C ALA A 18 11.16 -15.80 -0.60
N GLU A 19 12.11 -15.10 0.01
CA GLU A 19 12.50 -13.76 -0.40
C GLU A 19 13.45 -13.83 -1.59
N ILE A 20 13.13 -13.11 -2.65
CA ILE A 20 13.97 -12.98 -3.83
C ILE A 20 14.33 -11.51 -4.00
N ARG A 21 15.60 -11.16 -3.74
CA ARG A 21 16.09 -9.78 -3.87
C ARG A 21 16.40 -9.36 -5.29
N HIS A 22 16.73 -10.31 -6.17
CA HIS A 22 17.07 -10.01 -7.54
C HIS A 22 16.08 -10.69 -8.49
N ALA A 23 15.27 -9.90 -9.19
CA ALA A 23 14.22 -10.39 -10.09
C ALA A 23 14.75 -11.39 -11.14
N ARG A 24 16.00 -11.23 -11.61
CA ARG A 24 16.65 -12.20 -12.53
C ARG A 24 16.74 -13.64 -12.01
N ASN A 25 16.64 -13.84 -10.69
CA ASN A 25 16.67 -15.15 -10.07
C ASN A 25 15.26 -15.75 -9.87
N ALA A 26 14.20 -14.95 -10.08
CA ALA A 26 12.82 -15.37 -9.82
C ALA A 26 12.40 -16.53 -10.73
N ASP A 27 12.79 -16.52 -12.01
CA ASP A 27 12.43 -17.58 -12.94
C ASP A 27 13.04 -18.93 -12.57
N ILE A 28 14.29 -18.91 -12.10
CA ILE A 28 14.98 -20.12 -11.61
C ILE A 28 14.29 -20.63 -10.33
N ALA A 29 13.97 -19.72 -9.40
CA ALA A 29 13.26 -20.08 -8.19
C ALA A 29 11.88 -20.70 -8.49
N ARG A 30 11.11 -20.10 -9.40
CA ARG A 30 9.81 -20.61 -9.88
C ARG A 30 9.94 -21.98 -10.53
N ALA A 31 10.95 -22.18 -11.39
CA ALA A 31 11.20 -23.46 -12.04
C ALA A 31 11.54 -24.59 -11.04
N VAL A 32 12.19 -24.27 -9.92
CA VAL A 32 12.58 -25.26 -8.90
C VAL A 32 11.47 -25.49 -7.86
N GLY A 33 10.75 -24.44 -7.48
CA GLY A 33 9.71 -24.50 -6.45
C GLY A 33 8.33 -24.93 -6.96
N GLY A 34 8.06 -24.77 -8.25
CA GLY A 34 6.77 -25.10 -8.85
C GLY A 34 5.62 -24.32 -8.19
N SER A 35 4.46 -24.97 -8.06
CA SER A 35 3.27 -24.40 -7.41
C SER A 35 3.32 -24.41 -5.88
N GLU A 36 4.38 -24.96 -5.27
CA GLU A 36 4.55 -25.03 -3.80
C GLU A 36 5.37 -23.84 -3.25
N LEU A 37 5.89 -22.98 -4.14
CA LEU A 37 6.68 -21.81 -3.82
C LEU A 37 5.90 -20.52 -4.02
N GLN A 38 5.82 -19.73 -2.96
CA GLN A 38 5.46 -18.33 -2.97
C GLN A 38 6.71 -17.47 -2.88
N MET A 39 6.86 -16.53 -3.80
CA MET A 39 8.01 -15.64 -3.87
C MET A 39 7.62 -14.25 -3.44
N VAL A 40 8.46 -13.63 -2.62
CA VAL A 40 8.34 -12.22 -2.26
C VAL A 40 9.50 -11.47 -2.90
N LEU A 41 9.19 -10.67 -3.92
CA LEU A 41 10.16 -9.79 -4.57
C LEU A 41 10.34 -8.53 -3.72
N ALA A 42 11.21 -8.61 -2.72
CA ALA A 42 11.33 -7.59 -1.67
C ALA A 42 11.52 -6.17 -2.23
N ASP A 43 12.46 -5.97 -3.16
CA ASP A 43 12.74 -4.63 -3.69
C ASP A 43 11.59 -4.09 -4.56
N ASP A 44 10.85 -4.96 -5.26
CA ASP A 44 9.66 -4.59 -6.06
C ASP A 44 8.52 -4.16 -5.12
N LEU A 45 8.19 -5.02 -4.15
CA LEU A 45 7.18 -4.78 -3.12
C LEU A 45 7.38 -3.42 -2.43
N ILE A 46 8.61 -3.16 -1.95
CA ILE A 46 8.91 -1.91 -1.25
C ILE A 46 8.83 -0.71 -2.18
N SER A 47 9.33 -0.82 -3.41
CA SER A 47 9.29 0.29 -4.38
C SER A 47 7.84 0.71 -4.67
N LYS A 48 6.95 -0.27 -4.88
CA LYS A 48 5.53 -0.03 -5.12
C LYS A 48 4.82 0.57 -3.91
N ILE A 49 5.05 0.04 -2.72
CA ILE A 49 4.50 0.60 -1.48
C ILE A 49 4.99 2.05 -1.27
N VAL A 50 6.28 2.35 -1.50
CA VAL A 50 6.81 3.71 -1.41
C VAL A 50 6.12 4.65 -2.39
N VAL A 51 5.95 4.23 -3.66
CA VAL A 51 5.31 5.05 -4.69
C VAL A 51 3.85 5.30 -4.35
N GLN A 52 3.09 4.26 -4.02
CA GLN A 52 1.68 4.41 -3.66
C GLN A 52 1.50 5.26 -2.40
N SER A 53 2.35 5.08 -1.38
CA SER A 53 2.34 5.90 -0.16
C SER A 53 2.73 7.35 -0.42
N SER A 54 3.63 7.62 -1.38
CA SER A 54 4.01 8.99 -1.76
C SER A 54 2.88 9.79 -2.41
N ARG A 55 1.88 9.09 -2.94
CA ARG A 55 0.69 9.70 -3.54
C ARG A 55 -0.41 9.91 -2.50
N GLN A 56 -0.38 9.15 -1.39
CA GLN A 56 -1.48 9.07 -0.44
C GLN A 56 -0.94 8.96 0.99
N SER A 57 -0.89 10.10 1.68
CA SER A 57 -0.49 10.17 3.10
C SER A 57 -1.34 9.23 3.96
N GLY A 58 -0.66 8.34 4.70
CA GLY A 58 -1.21 7.34 5.61
C GLY A 58 -1.35 5.92 5.02
N LEU A 59 -1.00 5.71 3.75
CA LEU A 59 -1.21 4.43 3.08
C LEU A 59 -0.25 3.35 3.57
N SER A 60 0.97 3.70 4.01
CA SER A 60 1.88 2.67 4.55
C SER A 60 1.36 2.06 5.85
N ALA A 61 0.54 2.79 6.61
CA ALA A 61 -0.16 2.25 7.77
C ALA A 61 -1.21 1.22 7.33
N VAL A 62 -1.94 1.44 6.23
CA VAL A 62 -2.86 0.44 5.69
C VAL A 62 -2.14 -0.85 5.31
N TYR A 63 -1.01 -0.74 4.59
CA TYR A 63 -0.19 -1.91 4.26
C TYR A 63 0.37 -2.61 5.49
N SER A 64 0.80 -1.83 6.48
CA SER A 64 1.28 -2.38 7.75
C SER A 64 0.18 -3.15 8.46
N GLU A 65 -1.04 -2.62 8.53
CA GLU A 65 -2.18 -3.29 9.19
C GLU A 65 -2.58 -4.59 8.48
N LEU A 66 -2.61 -4.59 7.14
CA LEU A 66 -2.93 -5.78 6.34
C LEU A 66 -1.91 -6.91 6.47
N LEU A 67 -0.65 -6.55 6.75
CA LEU A 67 0.47 -7.48 6.90
C LEU A 67 0.72 -7.89 8.36
N ASP A 68 0.16 -7.18 9.34
CA ASP A 68 0.41 -7.41 10.76
C ASP A 68 -0.54 -8.45 11.35
N PHE A 69 0.01 -9.41 12.11
CA PHE A 69 -0.76 -10.50 12.73
C PHE A 69 -1.63 -10.02 13.90
N ASP A 70 -1.28 -8.89 14.52
CA ASP A 70 -2.09 -8.28 15.58
C ASP A 70 -3.29 -7.49 15.01
N GLY A 71 -3.45 -7.47 13.68
CA GLY A 71 -4.43 -6.65 12.96
C GLY A 71 -5.40 -7.46 12.12
N CYS A 72 -5.64 -6.95 10.91
CA CYS A 72 -6.49 -7.59 9.93
C CYS A 72 -5.62 -8.37 8.94
N GLU A 73 -5.89 -9.66 8.77
CA GLU A 73 -5.24 -10.51 7.78
C GLU A 73 -6.13 -10.75 6.57
N ILE A 74 -5.53 -11.28 5.50
CA ILE A 74 -6.25 -11.66 4.28
C ILE A 74 -6.35 -13.18 4.18
N TYR A 75 -7.58 -13.67 4.08
CA TYR A 75 -7.90 -15.10 3.97
C TYR A 75 -8.49 -15.45 2.60
N ALA A 76 -8.14 -16.63 2.09
CA ALA A 76 -8.70 -17.21 0.85
C ALA A 76 -9.44 -18.52 1.15
N LEU A 77 -10.76 -18.44 1.35
CA LEU A 77 -11.59 -19.55 1.83
C LEU A 77 -12.88 -19.74 1.03
N ALA A 78 -13.43 -20.96 1.08
CA ALA A 78 -14.74 -21.22 0.51
C ALA A 78 -15.83 -20.57 1.37
N GLN A 79 -16.82 -19.94 0.73
CA GLN A 79 -17.93 -19.28 1.41
C GLN A 79 -19.27 -19.79 0.86
N PRO A 80 -19.78 -20.94 1.35
CA PRO A 80 -21.00 -21.57 0.82
C PRO A 80 -22.25 -20.68 0.88
N LEU A 81 -22.30 -19.75 1.84
CA LEU A 81 -23.42 -18.84 2.03
C LEU A 81 -23.48 -17.70 0.99
N LEU A 82 -22.42 -17.50 0.21
CA LEU A 82 -22.36 -16.50 -0.86
C LEU A 82 -22.69 -17.07 -2.25
N LEU A 83 -22.89 -18.39 -2.37
CA LEU A 83 -23.07 -19.05 -3.66
C LEU A 83 -24.30 -18.51 -4.41
N GLY A 84 -24.08 -18.15 -5.67
CA GLY A 84 -25.10 -17.57 -6.55
C GLY A 84 -25.35 -16.08 -6.33
N MET A 85 -24.74 -15.45 -5.32
CA MET A 85 -24.75 -14.00 -5.18
C MET A 85 -23.82 -13.34 -6.21
N ARG A 86 -24.11 -12.09 -6.54
CA ARG A 86 -23.16 -11.23 -7.24
C ARG A 86 -22.17 -10.66 -6.24
N PHE A 87 -20.92 -10.43 -6.67
CA PHE A 87 -19.84 -9.93 -5.83
C PHE A 87 -20.25 -8.68 -5.04
N GLY A 88 -20.83 -7.69 -5.72
CA GLY A 88 -21.24 -6.44 -5.08
C GLY A 88 -22.28 -6.63 -3.97
N ASP A 89 -23.24 -7.54 -4.16
CA ASP A 89 -24.23 -7.84 -3.12
C ASP A 89 -23.60 -8.59 -1.95
N ALA A 90 -22.65 -9.49 -2.23
CA ALA A 90 -21.96 -10.30 -1.24
C ALA A 90 -21.03 -9.48 -0.33
N MET A 91 -20.48 -8.37 -0.80
CA MET A 91 -19.64 -7.47 0.01
C MET A 91 -20.39 -6.89 1.22
N LEU A 92 -21.72 -6.76 1.13
CA LEU A 92 -22.56 -6.25 2.21
C LEU A 92 -22.98 -7.36 3.20
N SER A 93 -22.57 -8.60 2.98
CA SER A 93 -22.96 -9.75 3.80
C SER A 93 -22.06 -9.97 5.02
N TYR A 94 -21.30 -8.98 5.46
CA TYR A 94 -20.39 -9.12 6.61
C TYR A 94 -20.53 -7.93 7.54
N GLU A 95 -20.48 -8.16 8.86
CA GLU A 95 -20.51 -7.09 9.87
C GLU A 95 -19.10 -6.59 10.21
N THR A 96 -18.14 -7.50 10.40
CA THR A 96 -16.76 -7.21 10.86
C THR A 96 -15.67 -7.80 9.96
N SER A 97 -16.03 -8.18 8.73
CA SER A 97 -15.09 -8.67 7.71
C SER A 97 -15.41 -8.00 6.38
N THR A 98 -14.47 -8.00 5.43
CA THR A 98 -14.72 -7.39 4.12
C THR A 98 -14.28 -8.31 3.00
N LEU A 99 -15.22 -8.66 2.11
CA LEU A 99 -14.93 -9.37 0.87
C LEU A 99 -14.28 -8.40 -0.11
N ILE A 100 -13.03 -8.67 -0.49
CA ILE A 100 -12.22 -7.81 -1.36
C ILE A 100 -11.95 -8.42 -2.73
N GLY A 101 -12.18 -9.72 -2.91
CA GLY A 101 -11.93 -10.37 -4.18
C GLY A 101 -12.33 -11.83 -4.23
N LEU A 102 -11.97 -12.47 -5.34
CA LEU A 102 -12.22 -13.87 -5.62
C LEU A 102 -10.96 -14.53 -6.15
N CYS A 103 -10.73 -15.79 -5.77
CA CYS A 103 -9.67 -16.63 -6.30
C CYS A 103 -10.31 -17.80 -7.04
N ASP A 104 -9.93 -17.98 -8.31
CA ASP A 104 -10.47 -19.04 -9.16
C ASP A 104 -9.75 -20.40 -8.91
N PRO A 105 -10.27 -21.53 -9.44
CA PRO A 105 -9.66 -22.84 -9.22
C PRO A 105 -8.23 -22.98 -9.76
N SER A 106 -7.83 -22.11 -10.68
CA SER A 106 -6.45 -22.08 -11.20
C SER A 106 -5.47 -21.37 -10.26
N GLY A 107 -5.98 -20.76 -9.18
CA GLY A 107 -5.20 -19.98 -8.23
C GLY A 107 -5.05 -18.52 -8.65
N ARG A 108 -5.71 -18.07 -9.73
CA ARG A 108 -5.67 -16.68 -10.14
C ARG A 108 -6.58 -15.86 -9.23
N VAL A 109 -5.98 -14.86 -8.62
CA VAL A 109 -6.63 -13.86 -7.77
C VAL A 109 -7.16 -12.74 -8.64
N ARG A 110 -8.35 -12.25 -8.30
CA ARG A 110 -8.93 -11.01 -8.84
C ARG A 110 -9.47 -10.21 -7.67
N LEU A 111 -8.82 -9.09 -7.37
CA LEU A 111 -9.30 -8.13 -6.38
C LEU A 111 -10.25 -7.13 -7.05
N ASN A 112 -11.25 -6.66 -6.30
CA ASN A 112 -12.33 -5.81 -6.81
C ASN A 112 -12.88 -6.23 -8.20
N PRO A 113 -13.31 -7.50 -8.38
CA PRO A 113 -13.89 -7.93 -9.65
C PRO A 113 -15.17 -7.12 -9.96
N PRO A 114 -15.65 -7.13 -11.22
CA PRO A 114 -16.90 -6.46 -11.58
C PRO A 114 -18.03 -6.82 -10.60
N MET A 115 -18.78 -5.82 -10.13
CA MET A 115 -19.79 -5.98 -9.08
C MET A 115 -20.87 -7.01 -9.41
N ASP A 116 -21.05 -7.30 -10.69
CA ASP A 116 -22.01 -8.26 -11.21
C ASP A 116 -21.45 -9.69 -11.34
N THR A 117 -20.17 -9.92 -11.02
CA THR A 117 -19.50 -11.22 -11.09
C THR A 117 -20.20 -12.23 -10.17
N PRO A 118 -20.67 -13.39 -10.69
CA PRO A 118 -21.31 -14.41 -9.87
C PRO A 118 -20.28 -15.20 -9.05
N ILE A 119 -20.62 -15.49 -7.79
CA ILE A 119 -19.81 -16.32 -6.90
C ILE A 119 -20.23 -17.79 -7.07
N THR A 120 -19.28 -18.63 -7.48
CA THR A 120 -19.47 -20.07 -7.75
C THR A 120 -18.75 -20.94 -6.72
N ALA A 121 -19.12 -22.23 -6.66
CA ALA A 121 -18.66 -23.16 -5.62
C ALA A 121 -17.18 -23.56 -5.73
N ASP A 122 -16.59 -23.35 -6.90
CA ASP A 122 -15.20 -23.62 -7.23
C ASP A 122 -14.29 -22.41 -6.94
N MET A 123 -14.86 -21.24 -6.68
CA MET A 123 -14.13 -20.05 -6.27
C MET A 123 -13.93 -19.98 -4.75
N ARG A 124 -12.84 -19.32 -4.35
CA ARG A 124 -12.60 -18.91 -2.97
C ARG A 124 -12.85 -17.41 -2.82
N ALA A 125 -13.52 -17.03 -1.74
CA ALA A 125 -13.64 -15.64 -1.33
C ALA A 125 -12.32 -15.16 -0.74
N ILE A 126 -11.90 -13.96 -1.13
CA ILE A 126 -10.76 -13.26 -0.53
C ILE A 126 -11.32 -12.24 0.44
N VAL A 127 -11.09 -12.45 1.73
CA VAL A 127 -11.72 -11.70 2.82
C VAL A 127 -10.65 -11.12 3.73
N ILE A 128 -10.77 -9.85 4.05
CA ILE A 128 -10.03 -9.24 5.16
C ILE A 128 -10.79 -9.55 6.45
N ALA A 129 -10.12 -10.10 7.47
CA ALA A 129 -10.70 -10.33 8.80
C ALA A 129 -9.61 -10.34 9.89
N GLU A 130 -9.99 -10.24 11.15
CA GLU A 130 -9.05 -10.34 12.29
C GLU A 130 -8.53 -11.78 12.46
N ASP A 131 -9.43 -12.75 12.33
CA ASP A 131 -9.11 -14.19 12.38
C ASP A 131 -10.09 -14.96 11.46
N ASP A 132 -9.73 -16.16 11.02
CA ASP A 132 -10.56 -16.97 10.13
C ASP A 132 -11.88 -17.42 10.78
N ASP A 133 -11.88 -17.62 12.09
CA ASP A 133 -13.05 -18.00 12.88
C ASP A 133 -14.05 -16.84 13.13
N THR A 134 -13.59 -15.60 12.93
CA THR A 134 -14.42 -14.39 13.03
C THR A 134 -15.26 -14.14 11.77
N ILE A 135 -14.93 -14.80 10.66
CA ILE A 135 -15.57 -14.58 9.36
C ILE A 135 -17.00 -15.11 9.37
N LYS A 136 -17.96 -14.21 9.55
CA LYS A 136 -19.39 -14.54 9.65
C LYS A 136 -20.20 -13.83 8.59
N VAL A 137 -20.80 -14.63 7.70
CA VAL A 137 -21.77 -14.14 6.72
C VAL A 137 -23.08 -13.82 7.46
N THR A 138 -23.53 -12.59 7.27
CA THR A 138 -24.72 -11.99 7.85
C THR A 138 -25.65 -11.53 6.73
N LYS A 139 -26.90 -11.20 7.08
CA LYS A 139 -27.82 -10.54 6.15
C LYS A 139 -27.83 -9.04 6.46
N PRO A 140 -27.48 -8.16 5.50
CA PRO A 140 -27.52 -6.73 5.74
C PRO A 140 -28.94 -6.29 6.07
N ASN A 141 -29.09 -5.51 7.15
CA ASN A 141 -30.37 -4.95 7.55
C ASN A 141 -30.60 -3.63 6.77
N PRO A 142 -31.73 -3.44 6.06
CA PRO A 142 -32.04 -2.19 5.38
C PRO A 142 -31.95 -0.94 6.27
N ALA A 143 -32.20 -1.08 7.57
CA ALA A 143 -32.08 0.02 8.55
C ALA A 143 -30.64 0.54 8.73
N HIS A 144 -29.64 -0.22 8.27
CA HIS A 144 -28.24 0.19 8.30
C HIS A 144 -27.85 1.09 7.14
N PHE A 145 -28.70 1.26 6.11
CA PHE A 145 -28.37 2.06 4.94
C PHE A 145 -29.05 3.43 5.02
N ARG A 146 -28.29 4.50 4.82
CA ARG A 146 -28.81 5.85 4.59
C ARG A 146 -28.49 6.32 3.18
N LEU A 147 -29.23 5.80 2.20
CA LEU A 147 -29.00 6.09 0.78
C LEU A 147 -29.10 7.59 0.44
N SER A 148 -29.90 8.36 1.19
CA SER A 148 -30.00 9.81 1.02
C SER A 148 -28.71 10.57 1.34
N SER A 149 -27.80 9.95 2.09
CA SER A 149 -26.49 10.52 2.42
C SER A 149 -25.46 10.26 1.33
N ILE A 150 -25.70 9.35 0.38
CA ILE A 150 -24.73 8.99 -0.66
C ILE A 150 -24.52 10.15 -1.63
N ARG A 151 -23.26 10.44 -1.94
CA ARG A 151 -22.86 11.47 -2.91
C ARG A 151 -22.57 10.84 -4.27
N ALA A 152 -22.96 11.56 -5.32
CA ALA A 152 -22.61 11.18 -6.67
C ALA A 152 -21.09 11.29 -6.89
N PRO A 153 -20.48 10.43 -7.70
CA PRO A 153 -19.06 10.51 -8.00
C PRO A 153 -18.73 11.85 -8.66
N GLN A 154 -17.68 12.51 -8.18
CA GLN A 154 -17.13 13.71 -8.82
C GLN A 154 -15.78 13.33 -9.44
N PRO A 155 -15.56 13.58 -10.75
CA PRO A 155 -14.26 13.37 -11.35
C PRO A 155 -13.24 14.32 -10.73
N ALA A 156 -12.20 13.78 -10.09
CA ALA A 156 -11.03 14.57 -9.73
C ALA A 156 -10.17 14.76 -10.98
N ALA A 157 -9.82 16.00 -11.31
CA ALA A 157 -8.86 16.28 -12.37
C ALA A 157 -7.44 15.98 -11.86
N ALA A 158 -6.77 15.00 -12.46
CA ALA A 158 -5.36 14.77 -12.23
C ALA A 158 -4.53 15.68 -13.16
N GLY A 159 -3.59 16.42 -12.59
CA GLY A 159 -2.61 17.24 -13.33
C GLY A 159 -1.24 16.57 -13.38
N PRO A 160 -0.27 17.15 -14.12
CA PRO A 160 1.13 16.77 -13.99
C PRO A 160 1.62 17.07 -12.57
N GLU A 161 2.57 16.27 -12.10
CA GLU A 161 3.05 16.29 -10.71
C GLU A 161 4.58 16.45 -10.69
N GLN A 162 5.10 17.13 -9.66
CA GLN A 162 6.52 17.30 -9.42
C GLN A 162 6.96 16.51 -8.19
N THR A 163 7.81 15.52 -8.40
CA THR A 163 8.34 14.62 -7.37
C THR A 163 9.82 14.89 -7.15
N LEU A 164 10.22 15.08 -5.89
CA LEU A 164 11.62 15.13 -5.47
C LEU A 164 12.02 13.80 -4.84
N LEU A 165 13.06 13.15 -5.36
CA LEU A 165 13.65 11.94 -4.79
C LEU A 165 15.02 12.28 -4.18
N LEU A 166 15.11 12.24 -2.85
CA LEU A 166 16.34 12.48 -2.10
C LEU A 166 17.04 11.15 -1.81
N GLY A 167 18.30 11.04 -2.24
CA GLY A 167 19.06 9.81 -2.14
C GLY A 167 18.78 8.82 -3.28
N TRP A 168 19.64 7.82 -3.42
CA TRP A 168 19.52 6.81 -4.47
C TRP A 168 20.14 5.48 -4.02
N ASN A 169 19.39 4.41 -4.23
CA ASN A 169 19.79 3.02 -4.03
C ASN A 169 19.17 2.14 -5.13
N ARG A 170 19.34 0.83 -5.05
CA ARG A 170 18.86 -0.19 -6.01
C ARG A 170 17.36 -0.11 -6.33
N ARG A 171 16.55 0.48 -5.45
CA ARG A 171 15.09 0.67 -5.64
C ARG A 171 14.77 1.95 -6.42
N GLY A 172 15.70 2.91 -6.51
CA GLY A 172 15.54 4.15 -7.29
C GLY A 172 15.04 3.92 -8.71
N PRO A 173 15.66 3.03 -9.51
CA PRO A 173 15.16 2.69 -10.84
C PRO A 173 13.75 2.09 -10.87
N MET A 174 13.37 1.30 -9.86
CA MET A 174 12.04 0.68 -9.76
C MET A 174 10.99 1.75 -9.43
N ILE A 175 11.27 2.58 -8.43
CA ILE A 175 10.44 3.72 -8.04
C ILE A 175 10.20 4.68 -9.21
N ALA A 176 11.24 5.00 -9.99
CA ALA A 176 11.10 5.89 -11.13
C ALA A 176 10.19 5.32 -12.23
N ARG A 177 10.30 4.01 -12.52
CA ARG A 177 9.40 3.33 -13.49
C ARG A 177 7.97 3.26 -12.99
N GLU A 178 7.81 2.91 -11.72
CA GLU A 178 6.52 2.81 -11.06
C GLU A 178 5.82 4.18 -11.02
N LEU A 179 6.53 5.27 -10.68
CA LEU A 179 6.00 6.63 -10.76
C LEU A 179 5.49 6.96 -12.17
N ALA A 180 6.24 6.58 -13.22
CA ALA A 180 5.86 6.83 -14.60
C ALA A 180 4.54 6.13 -15.00
N GLN A 181 4.10 5.09 -14.30
CA GLN A 181 2.82 4.45 -14.59
C GLN A 181 1.63 5.30 -14.16
N TYR A 182 1.76 6.10 -13.10
CA TYR A 182 0.65 6.81 -12.46
C TYR A 182 0.54 8.29 -12.81
N VAL A 183 1.66 8.94 -13.11
CA VAL A 183 1.69 10.38 -13.34
C VAL A 183 1.09 10.77 -14.69
N GLN A 184 0.52 11.97 -14.76
CA GLN A 184 0.03 12.52 -16.03
C GLN A 184 1.18 13.04 -16.89
N PRO A 185 1.01 13.13 -18.23
CA PRO A 185 2.02 13.68 -19.10
C PRO A 185 2.51 15.07 -18.71
N GLY A 186 3.82 15.29 -18.83
CA GLY A 186 4.49 16.53 -18.40
C GLY A 186 4.91 16.56 -16.93
N SER A 187 4.89 15.43 -16.23
CA SER A 187 5.36 15.34 -14.84
C SER A 187 6.88 15.35 -14.72
N LEU A 188 7.40 15.69 -13.54
CA LEU A 188 8.83 15.84 -13.27
C LEU A 188 9.26 14.96 -12.08
N LEU A 189 10.38 14.26 -12.23
CA LEU A 189 11.14 13.61 -11.17
C LEU A 189 12.52 14.26 -11.07
N THR A 190 12.75 15.05 -10.02
CA THR A 190 14.08 15.53 -9.67
C THR A 190 14.74 14.52 -8.74
N VAL A 191 15.85 13.93 -9.15
CA VAL A 191 16.66 13.04 -8.31
C VAL A 191 17.81 13.86 -7.72
N ALA A 192 17.83 14.01 -6.39
CA ALA A 192 18.84 14.77 -5.68
C ALA A 192 19.68 13.86 -4.78
N ALA A 193 20.89 13.52 -5.23
CA ALA A 193 21.79 12.60 -4.54
C ALA A 193 23.25 12.71 -5.02
N ASP A 194 24.17 12.24 -4.19
CA ASP A 194 25.62 12.17 -4.40
C ASP A 194 26.14 10.72 -4.56
N THR A 195 25.25 9.81 -4.97
CA THR A 195 25.57 8.38 -5.11
C THR A 195 26.53 8.12 -6.28
N PRO A 196 27.61 7.34 -6.09
CA PRO A 196 28.52 6.99 -7.19
C PRO A 196 27.81 6.26 -8.34
N GLY A 197 28.05 6.67 -9.58
CA GLY A 197 27.49 6.02 -10.78
C GLY A 197 26.05 6.44 -11.14
N LEU A 198 25.42 7.30 -10.33
CA LEU A 198 24.03 7.75 -10.50
C LEU A 198 23.71 8.27 -11.90
N GLU A 199 24.57 9.12 -12.47
CA GLU A 199 24.37 9.65 -13.83
C GLU A 199 24.22 8.54 -14.89
N ALA A 200 25.02 7.47 -14.78
CA ALA A 200 24.97 6.36 -15.73
C ALA A 200 23.69 5.54 -15.53
N GLU A 201 23.26 5.34 -14.29
CA GLU A 201 22.01 4.64 -13.99
C GLU A 201 20.79 5.41 -14.50
N LEU A 202 20.74 6.73 -14.29
CA LEU A 202 19.65 7.57 -14.78
C LEU A 202 19.57 7.58 -16.31
N ARG A 203 20.70 7.65 -17.01
CA ARG A 203 20.75 7.54 -18.47
C ARG A 203 20.29 6.17 -18.99
N ALA A 204 20.42 5.13 -18.18
CA ALA A 204 19.98 3.78 -18.51
C ALA A 204 18.50 3.51 -18.16
N LEU A 205 17.80 4.45 -17.53
CA LEU A 205 16.38 4.32 -17.24
C LEU A 205 15.58 4.31 -18.54
N GLN A 206 14.72 3.30 -18.65
CA GLN A 206 13.75 3.20 -19.74
C GLN A 206 12.41 3.72 -19.20
N ILE A 207 12.16 5.01 -19.41
CA ILE A 207 10.95 5.71 -19.01
C ILE A 207 10.47 6.53 -20.19
N ASP A 208 9.15 6.61 -20.38
CA ASP A 208 8.54 7.51 -21.36
C ASP A 208 8.73 8.97 -20.93
N GLY A 209 9.65 9.66 -21.60
CA GLY A 209 10.03 11.04 -21.29
C GLY A 209 8.95 12.07 -21.58
N ASP A 210 7.97 11.75 -22.43
CA ASP A 210 6.80 12.63 -22.64
C ASP A 210 5.88 12.59 -21.41
N ARG A 211 5.95 11.49 -20.65
CA ARG A 211 5.16 11.30 -19.45
C ARG A 211 5.86 11.83 -18.20
N LEU A 212 7.07 11.34 -17.94
CA LEU A 212 7.86 11.68 -16.76
C LEU A 212 9.26 12.12 -17.19
N HIS A 213 9.56 13.40 -17.02
CA HIS A 213 10.91 13.93 -17.18
C HIS A 213 11.74 13.63 -15.94
N VAL A 214 12.97 13.11 -16.11
CA VAL A 214 13.88 12.82 -15.00
C VAL A 214 15.11 13.70 -15.09
N GLU A 215 15.40 14.43 -14.03
CA GLU A 215 16.58 15.28 -13.91
C GLU A 215 17.42 14.93 -12.69
N LEU A 216 18.72 15.27 -12.74
CA LEU A 216 19.67 15.00 -11.67
C LEU A 216 20.16 16.31 -11.04
N CYS A 217 20.16 16.35 -9.72
CA CYS A 217 20.85 17.35 -8.92
C CYS A 217 21.87 16.66 -8.00
N SER A 218 23.16 16.89 -8.22
CA SER A 218 24.19 16.29 -7.35
C SER A 218 24.35 17.08 -6.06
N ILE A 219 23.86 16.55 -4.94
CA ILE A 219 23.90 17.19 -3.62
C ILE A 219 24.17 16.21 -2.49
N ASP A 220 24.69 16.73 -1.38
CA ASP A 220 24.67 16.05 -0.09
C ASP A 220 23.33 16.28 0.60
N THR A 221 22.54 15.22 0.74
CA THR A 221 21.21 15.23 1.37
C THR A 221 21.25 15.52 2.88
N ALA A 222 22.40 15.34 3.55
CA ALA A 222 22.57 15.70 4.96
C ALA A 222 22.98 17.17 5.15
N HIS A 223 23.26 17.90 4.06
CA HIS A 223 23.75 19.27 4.12
C HIS A 223 22.61 20.27 3.87
N ARG A 224 22.17 20.96 4.94
CA ARG A 224 21.03 21.89 4.90
C ARG A 224 21.08 22.95 3.77
N PRO A 225 22.18 23.70 3.54
CA PRO A 225 22.23 24.68 2.45
C PRO A 225 21.99 24.07 1.07
N SER A 226 22.39 22.81 0.86
CA SER A 226 22.15 22.10 -0.39
C SER A 226 20.67 21.78 -0.57
N LEU A 227 19.99 21.33 0.49
CA LEU A 227 18.54 21.12 0.45
C LEU A 227 17.75 22.42 0.25
N GLU A 228 18.18 23.52 0.89
CA GLU A 228 17.53 24.83 0.73
C GLU A 228 17.63 25.38 -0.70
N SER A 229 18.63 24.96 -1.49
CA SER A 229 18.76 25.36 -2.90
C SER A 229 17.78 24.69 -3.87
N LEU A 230 17.07 23.64 -3.44
CA LEU A 230 16.14 22.89 -4.29
C LEU A 230 14.73 23.50 -4.38
N ASP A 231 14.42 24.54 -3.61
CA ASP A 231 13.03 25.06 -3.46
C ASP A 231 12.01 23.95 -3.19
N ILE A 232 12.31 23.10 -2.20
CA ILE A 232 11.52 21.92 -1.84
C ILE A 232 10.00 22.20 -1.70
N PRO A 233 9.53 23.35 -1.18
CA PRO A 233 8.11 23.66 -1.11
C PRO A 233 7.39 23.78 -2.47
N ALA A 234 8.10 23.79 -3.59
CA ALA A 234 7.51 23.78 -4.93
C ALA A 234 7.07 22.38 -5.39
N TYR A 235 7.65 21.31 -4.82
CA TYR A 235 7.30 19.93 -5.17
C TYR A 235 6.00 19.49 -4.51
N ASP A 236 5.22 18.68 -5.24
CA ASP A 236 3.99 18.08 -4.73
C ASP A 236 4.29 16.98 -3.70
N ARG A 237 5.42 16.29 -3.88
CA ARG A 237 5.83 15.16 -3.02
C ARG A 237 7.35 15.00 -2.94
N VAL A 238 7.81 14.50 -1.80
CA VAL A 238 9.20 14.18 -1.52
C VAL A 238 9.33 12.73 -1.07
N ILE A 239 10.18 11.98 -1.75
CA ILE A 239 10.56 10.61 -1.39
C ILE A 239 12.00 10.64 -0.88
N VAL A 240 12.27 10.03 0.27
CA VAL A 240 13.61 9.94 0.86
C VAL A 240 14.05 8.49 0.89
N LEU A 241 15.11 8.16 0.15
CA LEU A 241 15.72 6.83 0.12
C LEU A 241 17.00 6.81 0.93
N GLY A 242 17.18 5.74 1.71
CA GLY A 242 18.43 5.47 2.40
C GLY A 242 19.54 5.05 1.43
N TYR A 243 20.78 5.43 1.75
CA TYR A 243 21.99 5.08 0.99
C TYR A 243 22.47 3.64 1.28
N SER A 244 21.54 2.69 1.33
CA SER A 244 21.78 1.32 1.84
C SER A 244 22.74 0.48 1.01
N ASP A 245 23.03 0.88 -0.24
CA ASP A 245 23.97 0.16 -1.11
C ASP A 245 25.43 0.55 -0.88
N HIS A 246 25.66 1.71 -0.26
CA HIS A 246 26.99 2.28 -0.07
C HIS A 246 27.33 2.53 1.40
N MET A 247 26.35 2.39 2.29
CA MET A 247 26.49 2.62 3.72
C MET A 247 25.91 1.44 4.51
N ALA A 248 26.49 1.18 5.69
CA ALA A 248 25.88 0.27 6.64
C ALA A 248 24.50 0.79 7.08
N ALA A 249 23.56 -0.11 7.36
CA ALA A 249 22.15 0.21 7.64
C ALA A 249 21.97 1.34 8.66
N GLN A 250 22.68 1.29 9.81
CA GLN A 250 22.58 2.33 10.83
C GLN A 250 23.03 3.71 10.35
N SER A 251 24.11 3.77 9.56
CA SER A 251 24.64 5.02 9.03
C SER A 251 23.72 5.57 7.93
N ALA A 252 23.16 4.70 7.09
CA ALA A 252 22.17 5.07 6.08
C ALA A 252 20.92 5.67 6.73
N ASP A 253 20.36 4.99 7.73
CA ASP A 253 19.18 5.47 8.46
C ASP A 253 19.47 6.78 9.21
N THR A 254 20.67 6.95 9.79
CA THR A 254 21.06 8.21 10.43
C THR A 254 21.07 9.36 9.43
N ARG A 255 21.61 9.14 8.22
CA ARG A 255 21.60 10.13 7.15
C ARG A 255 20.17 10.49 6.74
N THR A 256 19.32 9.48 6.55
CA THR A 256 17.88 9.66 6.28
C THR A 256 17.20 10.52 7.35
N LEU A 257 17.41 10.23 8.64
CA LEU A 257 16.84 11.01 9.74
C LEU A 257 17.31 12.47 9.74
N VAL A 258 18.60 12.73 9.46
CA VAL A 258 19.13 14.09 9.32
C VAL A 258 18.46 14.84 8.16
N THR A 259 18.33 14.19 7.00
CA THR A 259 17.60 14.74 5.85
C THR A 259 16.17 15.11 6.23
N LEU A 260 15.44 14.20 6.89
CA LEU A 260 14.06 14.42 7.33
C LEU A 260 13.92 15.59 8.32
N LEU A 261 14.87 15.73 9.27
CA LEU A 261 14.90 16.87 10.18
C LEU A 261 15.10 18.20 9.44
N HIS A 262 15.91 18.22 8.39
CA HIS A 262 16.07 19.40 7.55
C HIS A 262 14.80 19.72 6.76
N LEU A 263 14.16 18.71 6.16
CA LEU A 263 12.89 18.86 5.45
C LEU A 263 11.81 19.46 6.34
N ARG A 264 11.67 18.95 7.57
CA ARG A 264 10.72 19.49 8.55
C ARG A 264 10.94 20.98 8.79
N ARG A 265 12.20 21.42 8.98
CA ARG A 265 12.52 22.83 9.21
C ARG A 265 12.25 23.70 7.98
N ILE A 266 12.49 23.18 6.77
CA ILE A 266 12.18 23.87 5.51
C ILE A 266 10.67 24.05 5.36
N ALA A 267 9.88 23.00 5.62
CA ALA A 267 8.42 23.05 5.61
C ALA A 267 7.86 24.04 6.64
N GLU A 268 8.35 24.00 7.89
CA GLU A 268 7.98 24.94 8.96
C GLU A 268 8.30 26.39 8.59
N ALA A 269 9.48 26.65 8.01
CA ALA A 269 9.87 28.00 7.58
C ALA A 269 9.03 28.52 6.42
N ALA A 270 8.61 27.65 5.50
CA ALA A 270 7.73 27.99 4.38
C ALA A 270 6.25 28.11 4.79
N GLY A 271 5.87 27.64 5.99
CA GLY A 271 4.48 27.55 6.41
C GLY A 271 3.62 26.65 5.52
N ARG A 272 4.24 25.69 4.83
CA ARG A 272 3.56 24.73 3.94
C ARG A 272 3.78 23.32 4.45
N HIS A 273 2.74 22.50 4.29
CA HIS A 273 2.87 21.07 4.46
C HIS A 273 3.55 20.47 3.22
N ILE A 274 4.50 19.57 3.40
CA ILE A 274 5.22 18.89 2.33
C ILE A 274 4.98 17.40 2.53
N GLY A 275 4.41 16.73 1.52
CA GLY A 275 4.19 15.29 1.54
C GLY A 275 5.52 14.53 1.56
N VAL A 276 5.94 13.99 2.70
CA VAL A 276 7.22 13.27 2.81
C VAL A 276 7.00 11.78 3.08
N VAL A 277 7.52 10.93 2.19
CA VAL A 277 7.61 9.49 2.40
C VAL A 277 9.05 9.08 2.50
N SER A 278 9.39 8.36 3.57
CA SER A 278 10.75 7.89 3.80
C SER A 278 10.83 6.38 3.81
N GLU A 279 11.85 5.86 3.15
CA GLU A 279 12.30 4.49 3.34
C GLU A 279 13.22 4.40 4.57
N MET A 280 13.01 3.39 5.41
CA MET A 280 13.88 3.10 6.56
C MET A 280 14.21 1.61 6.64
N THR A 281 15.44 1.29 7.04
CA THR A 281 15.91 -0.10 7.11
C THR A 281 15.57 -0.75 8.44
N ASP A 282 15.69 0.00 9.53
CA ASP A 282 15.53 -0.49 10.91
C ASP A 282 14.33 0.13 11.63
N VAL A 283 13.47 -0.74 12.17
CA VAL A 283 12.30 -0.37 12.97
C VAL A 283 12.65 0.43 14.22
N ARG A 284 13.84 0.25 14.80
CA ARG A 284 14.28 0.97 16.01
C ARG A 284 14.40 2.47 15.77
N ASN A 285 14.69 2.85 14.53
CA ASN A 285 14.80 4.24 14.13
C ASN A 285 13.42 4.89 13.86
N ARG A 286 12.32 4.10 13.83
CA ARG A 286 10.93 4.60 13.69
C ARG A 286 10.51 5.51 14.85
N ALA A 287 10.87 5.16 16.09
CA ALA A 287 10.55 6.01 17.25
C ALA A 287 11.27 7.38 17.20
N LEU A 288 12.43 7.45 16.54
CA LEU A 288 13.16 8.70 16.30
C LEU A 288 12.54 9.51 15.14
N SER A 289 11.75 8.87 14.29
CA SER A 289 11.14 9.47 13.11
C SER A 289 9.76 10.09 13.40
N GLU A 290 9.08 9.71 14.50
CA GLU A 290 7.90 10.42 15.02
C GLU A 290 8.21 11.91 15.30
N VAL A 291 9.48 12.23 15.59
CA VAL A 291 9.96 13.60 15.79
C VAL A 291 10.07 14.36 14.47
N THR A 292 10.20 13.71 13.31
CA THR A 292 10.39 14.41 12.03
C THR A 292 9.08 14.78 11.33
N ARG A 293 7.93 14.28 11.82
CA ARG A 293 6.58 14.52 11.26
C ARG A 293 6.51 14.24 9.74
N ALA A 294 7.24 13.24 9.24
CA ALA A 294 6.97 12.77 7.88
C ALA A 294 5.56 12.18 7.83
N ASP A 295 4.89 12.33 6.68
CA ASP A 295 3.56 11.81 6.43
C ASP A 295 3.51 10.29 6.47
N ASP A 296 4.57 9.66 5.95
CA ASP A 296 4.58 8.22 5.82
C ASP A 296 5.98 7.62 5.95
N PHE A 297 6.05 6.45 6.59
CA PHE A 297 7.29 5.71 6.84
C PHE A 297 7.17 4.28 6.37
N VAL A 298 7.93 3.95 5.34
CA VAL A 298 8.04 2.57 4.84
C VAL A 298 9.23 1.89 5.50
N VAL A 299 8.96 1.02 6.47
CA VAL A 299 9.99 0.20 7.13
C VAL A 299 10.20 -1.09 6.34
N SER A 300 11.10 -1.03 5.36
CA SER A 300 11.25 -2.04 4.29
C SER A 300 11.39 -3.47 4.79
N ASN A 301 12.35 -3.73 5.68
CA ASN A 301 12.63 -5.10 6.16
C ASN A 301 11.49 -5.67 7.01
N LYS A 302 10.72 -4.82 7.72
CA LYS A 302 9.59 -5.26 8.53
C LYS A 302 8.45 -5.73 7.62
N LEU A 303 8.09 -4.97 6.58
CA LEU A 303 7.04 -5.36 5.63
C LEU A 303 7.38 -6.65 4.91
N VAL A 304 8.64 -6.81 4.45
CA VAL A 304 9.09 -8.06 3.82
C VAL A 304 8.99 -9.25 4.78
N SER A 305 9.40 -9.07 6.05
CA SER A 305 9.33 -10.13 7.05
C SER A 305 7.89 -10.54 7.37
N LEU A 306 6.98 -9.56 7.49
CA LEU A 306 5.56 -9.81 7.69
C LEU A 306 4.95 -10.56 6.51
N MET A 307 5.25 -10.12 5.28
CA MET A 307 4.78 -10.76 4.06
C MET A 307 5.28 -12.21 3.95
N LEU A 308 6.55 -12.48 4.27
CA LEU A 308 7.08 -13.84 4.30
C LEU A 308 6.38 -14.72 5.33
N ALA A 309 6.13 -14.18 6.52
CA ALA A 309 5.46 -14.90 7.58
C ALA A 309 4.02 -15.26 7.18
N GLN A 310 3.24 -14.29 6.71
CA GLN A 310 1.87 -14.55 6.27
C GLN A 310 1.84 -15.47 5.04
N ALA A 311 2.76 -15.32 4.08
CA ALA A 311 2.86 -16.22 2.93
C ALA A 311 3.23 -17.65 3.33
N SER A 312 3.87 -17.86 4.49
CA SER A 312 4.12 -19.21 4.99
C SER A 312 2.84 -19.92 5.45
N GLU A 313 1.81 -19.15 5.84
CA GLU A 313 0.53 -19.66 6.34
C GLU A 313 -0.57 -19.70 5.27
N ASN A 314 -0.59 -18.74 4.35
CA ASN A 314 -1.58 -18.64 3.29
C ASN A 314 -0.95 -18.83 1.90
N GLN A 315 -1.34 -19.90 1.20
CA GLN A 315 -0.81 -20.29 -0.12
C GLN A 315 -1.17 -19.34 -1.28
N HIS A 316 -2.09 -18.41 -1.06
CA HIS A 316 -2.57 -17.46 -2.07
C HIS A 316 -2.05 -16.03 -1.83
N LEU A 317 -1.36 -15.79 -0.71
CA LEU A 317 -1.04 -14.43 -0.30
C LEU A 317 -0.12 -13.71 -1.27
N ALA A 318 0.90 -14.40 -1.82
CA ALA A 318 1.78 -13.79 -2.82
C ALA A 318 0.98 -13.32 -4.04
N ALA A 319 0.06 -14.16 -4.55
CA ALA A 319 -0.80 -13.78 -5.67
C ALA A 319 -1.77 -12.64 -5.34
N ILE A 320 -2.22 -12.53 -4.09
CA ILE A 320 -3.07 -11.43 -3.63
C ILE A 320 -2.30 -10.11 -3.63
N PHE A 321 -1.09 -10.09 -3.08
CA PHE A 321 -0.27 -8.88 -3.07
C PHE A 321 0.29 -8.54 -4.45
N ASP A 322 0.59 -9.54 -5.28
CA ASP A 322 0.95 -9.32 -6.67
C ASP A 322 -0.18 -8.58 -7.40
N GLU A 323 -1.45 -9.01 -7.26
CA GLU A 323 -2.62 -8.32 -7.83
C GLU A 323 -2.85 -6.92 -7.22
N LEU A 324 -2.62 -6.75 -5.91
CA LEU A 324 -2.80 -5.47 -5.19
C LEU A 324 -1.75 -4.41 -5.56
N LEU A 325 -0.62 -4.87 -6.08
CA LEU A 325 0.55 -4.07 -6.43
C LEU A 325 0.83 -4.15 -7.93
N ASP A 326 -0.10 -4.65 -8.72
CA ASP A 326 0.02 -4.68 -10.18
C ASP A 326 -0.51 -3.36 -10.76
N GLU A 327 0.18 -2.82 -11.78
CA GLU A 327 -0.19 -1.57 -12.45
C GLU A 327 -1.55 -1.65 -13.19
N HIS A 328 -2.04 -2.86 -13.44
CA HIS A 328 -3.35 -3.14 -14.05
C HIS A 328 -4.31 -3.83 -13.07
N GLY A 329 -3.87 -4.09 -11.85
CA GLY A 329 -4.61 -4.75 -10.80
C GLY A 329 -5.50 -3.80 -10.00
N ALA A 330 -5.92 -4.25 -8.82
CA ALA A 330 -6.63 -3.40 -7.87
C ALA A 330 -5.63 -2.62 -7.03
N GLU A 331 -5.94 -1.35 -6.75
CA GLU A 331 -5.10 -0.48 -5.92
C GLU A 331 -5.88 -0.02 -4.70
N ILE A 332 -5.16 0.36 -3.64
CA ILE A 332 -5.77 0.94 -2.44
C ILE A 332 -5.77 2.45 -2.55
N TYR A 333 -6.93 3.05 -2.30
CA TYR A 333 -7.07 4.50 -2.23
C TYR A 333 -7.62 4.99 -0.90
N MET A 334 -7.02 6.05 -0.37
CA MET A 334 -7.51 6.83 0.76
C MET A 334 -8.14 8.12 0.25
N ARG A 335 -9.47 8.13 0.13
CA ARG A 335 -10.21 9.26 -0.46
C ARG A 335 -10.99 10.05 0.58
N PRO A 336 -11.19 11.36 0.40
CA PRO A 336 -12.04 12.14 1.29
C PRO A 336 -13.41 11.48 1.47
N ILE A 337 -13.83 11.31 2.72
CA ILE A 337 -15.11 10.65 2.99
C ILE A 337 -16.31 11.43 2.44
N GLU A 338 -16.16 12.76 2.33
CA GLU A 338 -17.16 13.67 1.76
C GLU A 338 -17.46 13.38 0.30
N ASP A 339 -16.52 12.75 -0.41
CA ASP A 339 -16.73 12.31 -1.78
C ASP A 339 -17.76 11.18 -1.84
N TYR A 340 -17.91 10.39 -0.77
CA TYR A 340 -18.79 9.21 -0.71
C TYR A 340 -20.12 9.51 -0.03
N VAL A 341 -20.10 10.21 1.10
CA VAL A 341 -21.28 10.43 1.93
C VAL A 341 -21.32 11.84 2.51
N ALA A 342 -22.53 12.35 2.73
CA ALA A 342 -22.75 13.54 3.54
C ALA A 342 -22.35 13.26 5.00
N ILE A 343 -21.55 14.15 5.58
CA ILE A 343 -21.04 14.05 6.96
C ILE A 343 -21.78 14.97 7.95
N ASP A 344 -22.99 15.41 7.59
CA ASP A 344 -23.84 16.26 8.42
C ASP A 344 -24.52 15.51 9.59
N ALA A 345 -24.48 14.18 9.55
CA ALA A 345 -24.98 13.31 10.61
C ALA A 345 -24.15 12.02 10.70
N PRO A 346 -24.21 11.29 11.83
CA PRO A 346 -23.56 9.99 11.94
C PRO A 346 -24.08 9.00 10.89
N VAL A 347 -23.15 8.35 10.19
CA VAL A 347 -23.42 7.34 9.15
C VAL A 347 -22.76 6.02 9.51
N THR A 348 -23.30 4.93 8.95
CA THR A 348 -22.78 3.58 9.11
C THR A 348 -21.75 3.28 8.02
N PHE A 349 -20.82 2.36 8.30
CA PHE A 349 -19.93 1.89 7.24
C PHE A 349 -20.68 1.11 6.15
N TYR A 350 -21.85 0.51 6.44
CA TYR A 350 -22.73 -0.02 5.40
C TYR A 350 -23.14 1.03 4.36
N THR A 351 -23.39 2.27 4.78
CA THR A 351 -23.73 3.36 3.86
C THR A 351 -22.53 3.75 2.98
N ILE A 352 -21.34 3.76 3.57
CA ILE A 352 -20.08 4.03 2.86
C ILE A 352 -19.76 2.90 1.86
N ALA A 353 -19.89 1.65 2.29
CA ALA A 353 -19.68 0.47 1.45
C ALA A 353 -20.68 0.43 0.28
N GLU A 354 -21.94 0.81 0.49
CA GLU A 354 -22.90 0.95 -0.60
C GLU A 354 -22.52 2.07 -1.56
N SER A 355 -22.06 3.22 -1.06
CA SER A 355 -21.54 4.30 -1.91
C SER A 355 -20.35 3.85 -2.76
N ALA A 356 -19.43 3.07 -2.19
CA ALA A 356 -18.28 2.50 -2.92
C ALA A 356 -18.74 1.45 -3.95
N ARG A 357 -19.68 0.58 -3.58
CA ARG A 357 -20.25 -0.43 -4.48
C ARG A 357 -20.87 0.21 -5.73
N LEU A 358 -21.60 1.32 -5.57
CA LEU A 358 -22.18 2.09 -6.69
C LEU A 358 -21.13 2.69 -7.63
N ARG A 359 -19.86 2.79 -7.18
CA ARG A 359 -18.71 3.24 -7.96
C ARG A 359 -17.89 2.09 -8.55
N GLY A 360 -18.24 0.85 -8.23
CA GLY A 360 -17.42 -0.30 -8.58
C GLY A 360 -16.16 -0.43 -7.70
N GLU A 361 -16.24 0.02 -6.46
CA GLU A 361 -15.13 0.03 -5.49
C GLU A 361 -15.47 -0.78 -4.24
N VAL A 362 -14.45 -1.19 -3.47
CA VAL A 362 -14.60 -1.97 -2.24
C VAL A 362 -14.15 -1.15 -1.03
N ALA A 363 -15.07 -0.52 -0.30
CA ALA A 363 -14.69 0.10 0.97
C ALA A 363 -14.38 -0.95 2.04
N PHE A 364 -13.19 -0.90 2.63
CA PHE A 364 -12.74 -1.85 3.66
C PHE A 364 -12.18 -1.20 4.92
N GLY A 365 -12.05 0.13 4.97
CA GLY A 365 -11.66 0.85 6.17
C GLY A 365 -11.89 2.35 6.11
N TYR A 366 -11.43 3.05 7.14
CA TYR A 366 -11.36 4.52 7.16
C TYR A 366 -10.09 4.99 7.86
N SER A 367 -9.73 6.25 7.66
CA SER A 367 -8.71 6.96 8.44
C SER A 367 -9.32 8.20 9.08
N ARG A 368 -9.17 8.32 10.39
CA ARG A 368 -9.67 9.43 11.21
C ARG A 368 -8.54 9.94 12.10
N PRO A 369 -7.57 10.69 11.56
CA PRO A 369 -6.50 11.27 12.36
C PRO A 369 -7.10 12.28 13.34
N ARG A 370 -6.90 12.07 14.64
CA ARG A 370 -7.37 12.97 15.70
C ARG A 370 -6.19 13.38 16.57
N GLU A 371 -5.98 14.68 16.75
CA GLU A 371 -4.92 15.18 17.63
C GLU A 371 -5.14 14.70 19.06
N GLY A 372 -4.11 14.09 19.66
CA GLY A 372 -4.12 13.65 21.06
C GLY A 372 -4.94 12.39 21.35
N ALA A 373 -5.50 11.73 20.33
CA ALA A 373 -6.09 10.40 20.50
C ALA A 373 -4.98 9.37 20.78
N ALA A 374 -5.25 8.43 21.68
CA ALA A 374 -4.37 7.31 21.89
C ALA A 374 -4.33 6.47 20.60
N ASP A 375 -3.15 6.36 20.00
CA ASP A 375 -2.88 5.51 18.84
C ASP A 375 -1.88 4.43 19.26
N PRO A 376 -2.34 3.40 20.00
CA PRO A 376 -1.45 2.41 20.60
C PRO A 376 -0.66 1.59 19.57
N ARG A 377 -1.13 1.55 18.31
CA ARG A 377 -0.46 0.86 17.19
C ARG A 377 0.29 1.82 16.26
N SER A 378 0.18 3.13 16.48
CA SER A 378 0.81 4.17 15.66
C SER A 378 0.44 4.06 14.17
N MET A 379 -0.87 3.92 13.92
CA MET A 379 -1.48 3.70 12.61
C MET A 379 -2.09 4.96 12.00
N GLY A 380 -1.89 6.12 12.61
CA GLY A 380 -2.37 7.40 12.08
C GLY A 380 -3.90 7.49 12.03
N GLY A 381 -4.59 6.76 12.90
CA GLY A 381 -6.06 6.68 12.90
C GLY A 381 -6.67 5.82 11.79
N VAL A 382 -5.86 5.00 11.10
CA VAL A 382 -6.34 3.95 10.19
C VAL A 382 -7.07 2.87 10.98
N VAL A 383 -8.26 2.50 10.51
CA VAL A 383 -9.07 1.39 11.02
C VAL A 383 -9.55 0.58 9.83
N LEU A 384 -9.16 -0.69 9.78
CA LEU A 384 -9.65 -1.66 8.79
C LEU A 384 -10.78 -2.49 9.39
N ASN A 385 -11.67 -2.99 8.54
CA ASN A 385 -12.85 -3.78 8.93
C ASN A 385 -13.66 -3.21 10.10
N PRO A 386 -14.03 -1.91 10.08
CA PRO A 386 -14.86 -1.37 11.14
C PRO A 386 -16.20 -2.11 11.22
N PRO A 387 -16.80 -2.24 12.43
CA PRO A 387 -18.14 -2.79 12.58
C PRO A 387 -19.14 -2.01 11.71
N LYS A 388 -19.69 -2.66 10.67
CA LYS A 388 -20.38 -1.93 9.61
C LYS A 388 -21.68 -1.27 10.05
N SER A 389 -22.31 -1.79 11.11
CA SER A 389 -23.53 -1.26 11.70
C SER A 389 -23.30 -0.08 12.65
N GLU A 390 -22.07 0.15 13.11
CA GLU A 390 -21.75 1.24 14.02
C GLU A 390 -21.97 2.60 13.33
N ARG A 391 -22.62 3.52 14.04
CA ARG A 391 -22.83 4.89 13.55
C ARG A 391 -21.72 5.79 14.04
N LEU A 392 -20.95 6.32 13.10
CA LEU A 392 -19.83 7.20 13.39
C LEU A 392 -20.07 8.60 12.82
N ALA A 393 -19.71 9.61 13.61
CA ALA A 393 -19.63 10.99 13.16
C ALA A 393 -18.26 11.22 12.51
N TYR A 394 -18.27 11.49 11.21
CA TYR A 394 -17.09 11.83 10.43
C TYR A 394 -16.93 13.36 10.34
N ALA A 395 -15.70 13.81 10.17
CA ALA A 395 -15.35 15.23 10.03
C ALA A 395 -14.58 15.47 8.73
N GLY A 396 -14.49 16.74 8.32
CA GLY A 396 -13.61 17.13 7.21
C GLY A 396 -12.17 16.69 7.48
N GLY A 397 -11.55 16.07 6.49
CA GLY A 397 -10.22 15.45 6.60
C GLY A 397 -10.22 13.96 6.91
N ASP A 398 -11.35 13.38 7.36
CA ASP A 398 -11.50 11.93 7.47
C ASP A 398 -11.51 11.31 6.05
N LYS A 399 -10.92 10.13 5.90
CA LYS A 399 -10.81 9.42 4.61
C LYS A 399 -11.47 8.05 4.68
N VAL A 400 -12.06 7.59 3.58
CA VAL A 400 -12.42 6.18 3.35
C VAL A 400 -11.25 5.46 2.69
N ILE A 401 -11.05 4.20 3.05
CA ILE A 401 -10.08 3.31 2.43
C ILE A 401 -10.87 2.35 1.54
N VAL A 402 -10.62 2.43 0.23
CA VAL A 402 -11.29 1.67 -0.84
C VAL A 402 -10.32 0.89 -1.71
#